data_AF-A0A842PKI2-F1
#
_entry.id   AF-A0A842PKI2-F1
#
_cell.length_a   1.000
_cell.length_b   1.000
_cell.length_c   1.000
_cell.angle_alpha   90.00
_cell.angle_beta   90.00
_cell.angle_gamma   90.00
#
_symmetry.space_group_name_H-M   'P 1'
#
loop_
_entity.id
_entity.type
_entity.pdbx_description
1 polymer ?
#
loop_
_entity_poly.entity_id
_entity_poly.type
_entity_poly.pdbx_seq_one_letter_code
_entity_poly.pdbx_strand_id
1 'polypeptide(L)'
;MANYLAAEGLSASYYHGQIRDKEERRRIQNDFISGRTRIVVATNAFGMGIDKEDIRAIIHYNLPKSIESYYQEVGRAGRDGKPAYCFLLYSKVDELKLRKLVQYNTPSRKQIKAVLDLLTREEGKLIYVNVKRIANDLKLDEVPIRLILHHLERMGAIKTYFRIYRHAAVRMQNADAESRKYQQEAEEIIGNAYFKENLGRWLDLEKLSSSVQISVPRINNVLRELKTEGRIELRERDFCTPVKVNPGIKDVDTIELLEIFFQLEESSMKKIDNAVEYVESEECKRKFILNYFGEDYSGECNACSVCNPLLRYIGEDVEEGERELSKQDIPVRDESGKEQSAESANTAFIILGLVKNQDFHAGRTLLADILIGSKSKKMEGIRQNPKIASYYGILKEFTGGEVIGIIDQLIVKGYLIKKQGSSNFPRPLLYLTELAEKALEERIAIDLRLPVKNAISEPGNSHVLTELKKWRKNIASAKNIPAYCVFHDSTLIGIANQLPKTREELEGIKGIGKRKIESYGGEILRIVNGKDEVFFVDDSQVR
;
A
#
# COMPACT_ATOMS: atom_id res chain seq x y z
N MET A 1 -9.55 -8.40 -5.90
CA MET A 1 -9.56 -9.31 -4.75
C MET A 1 -10.91 -10.01 -4.59
N ALA A 2 -12.01 -9.32 -4.28
CA ALA A 2 -13.33 -9.99 -4.13
C ALA A 2 -13.71 -10.85 -5.35
N ASN A 3 -13.62 -10.30 -6.57
CA ASN A 3 -13.89 -11.07 -7.80
C ASN A 3 -12.98 -12.29 -7.97
N TYR A 4 -11.72 -12.19 -7.52
CA TYR A 4 -10.78 -13.31 -7.58
C TYR A 4 -11.22 -14.41 -6.61
N LEU A 5 -11.54 -14.07 -5.36
CA LEU A 5 -12.06 -15.03 -4.38
C LEU A 5 -13.37 -15.67 -4.84
N ALA A 6 -14.27 -14.89 -5.44
CA ALA A 6 -15.52 -15.40 -6.00
C ALA A 6 -15.28 -16.35 -7.19
N ALA A 7 -14.30 -16.06 -8.06
CA ALA A 7 -13.91 -16.94 -9.15
C ALA A 7 -13.32 -18.27 -8.66
N GLU A 8 -12.64 -18.27 -7.52
CA GLU A 8 -12.15 -19.47 -6.81
C GLU A 8 -13.27 -20.19 -6.01
N GLY A 9 -14.54 -19.79 -6.16
CA GLY A 9 -15.68 -20.44 -5.53
C GLY A 9 -15.97 -20.02 -4.08
N LEU A 10 -15.29 -19.00 -3.56
CA LEU A 10 -15.55 -18.48 -2.21
C LEU A 10 -16.70 -17.47 -2.22
N SER A 11 -17.57 -17.53 -1.20
CA SER A 11 -18.62 -16.52 -0.98
C SER A 11 -17.98 -15.19 -0.55
N ALA A 12 -17.66 -14.35 -1.52
CA ALA A 12 -16.94 -13.09 -1.33
C ALA A 12 -17.66 -11.91 -2.02
N SER A 13 -17.77 -10.81 -1.29
CA SER A 13 -18.28 -9.53 -1.80
C SER A 13 -17.31 -8.39 -1.49
N TYR A 14 -17.56 -7.19 -2.03
CA TYR A 14 -16.72 -6.02 -1.83
C TYR A 14 -17.49 -4.85 -1.21
N TYR A 15 -16.81 -4.01 -0.43
CA TYR A 15 -17.40 -2.80 0.11
C TYR A 15 -16.42 -1.63 0.08
N HIS A 16 -16.80 -0.53 -0.57
CA HIS A 16 -16.01 0.70 -0.58
C HIS A 16 -16.89 1.94 -0.71
N GLY A 17 -16.34 3.10 -0.33
CA GLY A 17 -17.09 4.37 -0.30
C GLY A 17 -17.53 4.91 -1.67
N GLN A 18 -17.09 4.30 -2.79
CA GLN A 18 -17.48 4.74 -4.13
C GLN A 18 -18.72 4.01 -4.68
N ILE A 19 -19.24 2.99 -3.96
CA ILE A 19 -20.52 2.38 -4.31
C ILE A 19 -21.61 3.45 -4.17
N ARG A 20 -22.20 3.86 -5.30
CA ARG A 20 -23.18 4.96 -5.36
C ARG A 20 -24.58 4.49 -4.97
N ASP A 21 -24.89 3.23 -5.25
CA ASP A 21 -26.17 2.65 -4.89
C ASP A 21 -26.22 2.34 -3.38
N LYS A 22 -27.14 3.01 -2.69
CA LYS A 22 -27.35 2.80 -1.26
C LYS A 22 -28.00 1.45 -0.97
N GLU A 23 -28.85 0.95 -1.86
CA GLU A 23 -29.50 -0.34 -1.70
C GLU A 23 -28.49 -1.47 -1.82
N GLU A 24 -27.57 -1.39 -2.79
CA GLU A 24 -26.46 -2.32 -2.94
C GLU A 24 -25.58 -2.35 -1.67
N ARG A 25 -25.18 -1.18 -1.14
CA ARG A 25 -24.40 -1.11 0.12
C ARG A 25 -25.13 -1.78 1.29
N ARG A 26 -26.42 -1.51 1.43
CA ARG A 26 -27.24 -2.07 2.50
C ARG A 26 -27.40 -3.59 2.34
N ARG A 27 -27.57 -4.07 1.11
CA ARG A 27 -27.66 -5.49 0.79
C ARG A 27 -26.39 -6.23 1.18
N ILE A 28 -25.22 -5.75 0.74
CA ILE A 28 -23.92 -6.37 1.05
C ILE A 28 -23.68 -6.42 2.56
N GLN A 29 -23.98 -5.33 3.27
CA GLN A 29 -23.87 -5.29 4.72
C GLN A 29 -24.80 -6.30 5.41
N ASN A 30 -26.08 -6.33 5.02
CA ASN A 30 -27.05 -7.28 5.57
C ASN A 30 -26.67 -8.74 5.27
N ASP A 31 -26.17 -9.02 4.08
CA ASP A 31 -25.74 -10.36 3.68
C ASP A 31 -24.53 -10.84 4.48
N PHE A 32 -23.60 -9.94 4.80
CA PHE A 32 -22.47 -10.27 5.67
C PHE A 32 -22.90 -10.48 7.13
N ILE A 33 -23.76 -9.60 7.67
CA ILE A 33 -24.26 -9.71 9.05
C ILE A 33 -25.01 -11.03 9.23
N SER A 34 -25.92 -11.35 8.29
CA SER A 34 -26.72 -12.59 8.29
C SER A 34 -25.92 -13.86 7.93
N GLY A 35 -24.65 -13.74 7.53
CA GLY A 35 -23.80 -14.87 7.18
C GLY A 35 -24.02 -15.45 5.77
N ARG A 36 -24.89 -14.85 4.94
CA ARG A 36 -25.05 -15.23 3.53
C ARG A 36 -23.78 -14.99 2.72
N THR A 37 -23.08 -13.89 3.03
CA THR A 37 -21.76 -13.59 2.48
C THR A 37 -20.70 -13.94 3.53
N ARG A 38 -19.79 -14.87 3.20
CA ARG A 38 -18.75 -15.32 4.14
C ARG A 38 -17.59 -14.33 4.25
N ILE A 39 -17.21 -13.70 3.15
CA ILE A 39 -16.04 -12.81 3.06
C ILE A 39 -16.47 -11.46 2.51
N VAL A 40 -16.07 -10.38 3.18
CA VAL A 40 -16.19 -9.04 2.62
C VAL A 40 -14.82 -8.40 2.51
N VAL A 41 -14.44 -8.03 1.29
CA VAL A 41 -13.24 -7.25 1.01
C VAL A 41 -13.59 -5.78 1.08
N ALA A 42 -13.02 -5.07 2.05
CA ALA A 42 -13.40 -3.69 2.33
C ALA A 42 -12.22 -2.72 2.37
N THR A 43 -12.50 -1.45 2.09
CA THR A 43 -11.65 -0.34 2.56
C THR A 43 -12.10 0.11 3.96
N ASN A 44 -11.32 0.97 4.61
CA ASN A 44 -11.60 1.50 5.97
C ASN A 44 -13.03 2.08 6.12
N ALA A 45 -13.72 2.39 5.01
CA ALA A 45 -15.10 2.85 4.99
C ALA A 45 -16.14 1.83 5.50
N PHE A 46 -15.80 0.53 5.62
CA PHE A 46 -16.73 -0.50 6.10
C PHE A 46 -16.75 -0.63 7.63
N GLY A 47 -15.66 -0.24 8.31
CA GLY A 47 -15.50 -0.50 9.75
C GLY A 47 -16.55 0.16 10.62
N MET A 48 -16.92 1.43 10.40
CA MET A 48 -17.61 2.25 11.39
C MET A 48 -19.09 1.91 11.71
N GLY A 49 -19.63 0.74 11.34
CA GLY A 49 -21.05 0.44 11.60
C GLY A 49 -21.46 -1.03 11.52
N ILE A 50 -20.51 -1.95 11.65
CA ILE A 50 -20.80 -3.39 11.65
C ILE A 50 -20.63 -3.91 13.06
N ASP A 51 -21.73 -4.43 13.57
CA ASP A 51 -21.79 -5.13 14.84
C ASP A 51 -22.14 -6.59 14.53
N LYS A 52 -21.10 -7.39 14.29
CA LYS A 52 -21.17 -8.82 14.08
C LYS A 52 -20.19 -9.45 15.05
N GLU A 53 -20.69 -10.21 16.01
CA GLU A 53 -19.87 -10.69 17.13
C GLU A 53 -18.94 -11.84 16.73
N ASP A 54 -19.36 -12.61 15.72
CA ASP A 54 -18.77 -13.87 15.30
C ASP A 54 -17.77 -13.75 14.14
N ILE A 55 -17.10 -12.59 14.00
CA ILE A 55 -16.05 -12.42 13.00
C ILE A 55 -14.83 -13.27 13.40
N ARG A 56 -14.53 -14.31 12.61
CA ARG A 56 -13.45 -15.28 12.89
C ARG A 56 -12.09 -14.90 12.35
N ALA A 57 -12.03 -14.07 11.32
CA ALA A 57 -10.76 -13.67 10.73
C ALA A 57 -10.83 -12.25 10.20
N ILE A 58 -9.75 -11.49 10.42
CA ILE A 58 -9.52 -10.18 9.82
C ILE A 58 -8.15 -10.23 9.13
N ILE A 59 -8.13 -9.88 7.85
CA ILE A 59 -6.92 -9.91 7.03
C ILE A 59 -6.66 -8.50 6.51
N HIS A 60 -5.59 -7.89 7.00
CA HIS A 60 -5.04 -6.65 6.47
C HIS A 60 -4.13 -6.99 5.29
N TYR A 61 -4.65 -6.78 4.08
CA TYR A 61 -3.89 -7.02 2.85
C TYR A 61 -2.77 -6.00 2.62
N ASN A 62 -2.91 -4.80 3.18
CA ASN A 62 -1.91 -3.73 3.10
C ASN A 62 -1.57 -3.24 4.50
N LEU A 63 -0.39 -2.61 4.62
CA LEU A 63 0.03 -1.95 5.86
C LEU A 63 -1.01 -0.91 6.29
N PRO A 64 -1.49 -0.93 7.55
CA PRO A 64 -2.39 0.08 8.07
C PRO A 64 -1.70 1.45 8.15
N LYS A 65 -2.48 2.53 8.11
CA LYS A 65 -1.96 3.90 8.20
C LYS A 65 -1.38 4.22 9.57
N SER A 66 -1.82 3.51 10.61
CA SER A 66 -1.42 3.70 11.99
C SER A 66 -1.81 2.49 12.85
N ILE A 67 -1.18 2.35 14.01
CA ILE A 67 -1.51 1.29 14.99
C ILE A 67 -2.93 1.45 15.53
N GLU A 68 -3.41 2.68 15.71
CA GLU A 68 -4.78 2.93 16.19
C GLU A 68 -5.83 2.43 15.20
N SER A 69 -5.59 2.68 13.91
CA SER A 69 -6.48 2.18 12.85
C SER A 69 -6.48 0.65 12.83
N TYR A 70 -5.29 0.05 12.91
CA TYR A 70 -5.13 -1.40 12.98
C TYR A 70 -5.87 -2.00 14.18
N TYR A 71 -5.64 -1.47 15.38
CA TYR A 71 -6.24 -1.94 16.63
C TYR A 71 -7.78 -1.88 16.59
N GLN A 72 -8.35 -0.76 16.12
CA GLN A 72 -9.80 -0.63 15.95
C GLN A 72 -10.38 -1.60 14.92
N GLU A 73 -9.63 -1.90 13.86
CA GLU A 73 -10.05 -2.81 12.80
C GLU A 73 -10.01 -4.27 13.29
N VAL A 74 -8.90 -4.71 13.89
CA VAL A 74 -8.77 -6.09 14.42
C VAL A 74 -9.64 -6.35 15.65
N GLY A 75 -9.96 -5.33 16.46
CA GLY A 75 -10.87 -5.41 17.60
C GLY A 75 -12.34 -5.71 17.25
N ARG A 76 -12.65 -5.94 15.97
CA ARG A 76 -13.94 -6.43 15.50
C ARG A 76 -14.03 -7.94 15.48
N ALA A 77 -12.89 -8.62 15.45
CA ALA A 77 -12.82 -10.07 15.49
C ALA A 77 -13.15 -10.58 16.89
N GLY A 78 -13.84 -11.72 16.99
CA GLY A 78 -13.96 -12.45 18.26
C GLY A 78 -14.70 -11.74 19.40
N ARG A 79 -15.70 -10.90 19.12
CA ARG A 79 -16.47 -10.22 20.21
C ARG A 79 -17.33 -11.19 21.01
N ASP A 80 -17.70 -12.31 20.41
CA ASP A 80 -18.33 -13.45 21.09
C ASP A 80 -17.38 -14.20 22.05
N GLY A 81 -16.12 -13.74 22.20
CA GLY A 81 -15.11 -14.35 23.06
C GLY A 81 -14.47 -15.62 22.49
N LYS A 82 -14.92 -16.10 21.32
CA LYS A 82 -14.34 -17.27 20.67
C LYS A 82 -13.06 -16.91 19.91
N PRO A 83 -12.13 -17.87 19.74
CA PRO A 83 -10.89 -17.64 18.99
C PRO A 83 -11.14 -16.99 17.63
N ALA A 84 -10.30 -16.03 17.30
CA ALA A 84 -10.31 -15.35 16.01
C ALA A 84 -8.88 -14.99 15.60
N TYR A 85 -8.65 -14.92 14.29
CA TYR A 85 -7.32 -14.73 13.71
C TYR A 85 -7.18 -13.37 13.03
N CYS A 86 -6.10 -12.67 13.34
CA CYS A 86 -5.80 -11.37 12.76
C CYS A 86 -4.48 -11.47 11.98
N PHE A 87 -4.56 -11.35 10.66
CA PHE A 87 -3.41 -11.44 9.77
C PHE A 87 -3.06 -10.06 9.22
N LEU A 88 -1.78 -9.71 9.22
CA LEU A 88 -1.26 -8.51 8.59
C LEU A 88 -0.22 -8.90 7.54
N LEU A 89 -0.55 -8.68 6.26
CA LEU A 89 0.35 -8.89 5.15
C LEU A 89 1.18 -7.63 4.95
N TYR A 90 2.49 -7.74 5.17
CA TYR A 90 3.42 -6.62 5.03
C TYR A 90 4.29 -6.76 3.79
N SER A 91 4.45 -5.65 3.08
CA SER A 91 5.41 -5.50 2.00
C SER A 91 6.04 -4.12 2.05
N LYS A 92 7.35 -4.03 1.81
CA LYS A 92 8.06 -2.76 1.72
C LYS A 92 7.50 -1.84 0.63
N VAL A 93 6.91 -2.43 -0.42
CA VAL A 93 6.27 -1.67 -1.50
C VAL A 93 5.06 -0.89 -0.99
N ASP A 94 4.30 -1.47 -0.05
CA ASP A 94 3.11 -0.84 0.51
C ASP A 94 3.47 0.31 1.44
N GLU A 95 4.50 0.13 2.27
CA GLU A 95 5.05 1.23 3.08
C GLU A 95 5.48 2.41 2.20
N LEU A 96 6.23 2.17 1.12
CA LEU A 96 6.66 3.23 0.20
C LEU A 96 5.47 3.95 -0.45
N LYS A 97 4.40 3.23 -0.80
CA LYS A 97 3.17 3.83 -1.34
C LYS A 97 2.48 4.71 -0.29
N LEU A 98 2.37 4.25 0.95
CA LEU A 98 1.76 4.99 2.06
C LEU A 98 2.52 6.28 2.35
N ARG A 99 3.85 6.22 2.45
CA ARG A 99 4.69 7.42 2.66
C ARG A 99 4.56 8.43 1.52
N LYS A 100 4.61 7.95 0.26
CA LYS A 100 4.40 8.81 -0.91
C LYS A 100 3.01 9.46 -0.90
N LEU A 101 1.99 8.72 -0.47
CA LEU A 101 0.63 9.25 -0.38
C LEU A 101 0.52 10.37 0.66
N VAL A 102 1.20 10.24 1.81
CA VAL A 102 1.28 11.32 2.81
C VAL A 102 1.93 12.56 2.20
N GLN A 103 3.13 12.41 1.62
CA GLN A 103 3.85 13.51 0.96
C GLN A 103 3.04 14.19 -0.14
N TYR A 104 2.33 13.40 -0.95
CA TYR A 104 1.49 13.91 -2.02
C TYR A 104 0.29 14.72 -1.50
N ASN A 105 -0.27 14.32 -0.36
CA ASN A 105 -1.39 15.01 0.25
C ASN A 105 -0.96 16.28 1.00
N THR A 106 0.30 16.38 1.43
CA THR A 106 0.85 17.59 2.06
C THR A 106 0.89 18.73 1.04
N PRO A 107 0.18 19.86 1.27
CA PRO A 107 0.22 20.99 0.36
C PRO A 107 1.59 21.66 0.33
N SER A 108 2.12 21.88 -0.87
CA SER A 108 3.34 22.67 -1.08
C SER A 108 3.08 24.18 -0.89
N ARG A 109 4.13 24.96 -0.60
CA ARG A 109 4.05 26.42 -0.48
C ARG A 109 3.37 27.10 -1.68
N LYS A 110 3.61 26.61 -2.90
CA LYS A 110 2.98 27.13 -4.12
C LYS A 110 1.47 26.90 -4.13
N GLN A 111 1.02 25.72 -3.70
CA GLN A 111 -0.39 25.34 -3.62
C GLN A 111 -1.13 26.15 -2.57
N ILE A 112 -0.53 26.31 -1.38
CA ILE A 112 -1.09 27.13 -0.29
C ILE A 112 -1.28 28.57 -0.79
N LYS A 113 -0.24 29.16 -1.36
CA LYS A 113 -0.30 30.52 -1.90
C LYS A 113 -1.37 30.68 -2.97
N ALA A 114 -1.48 29.74 -3.91
CA ALA A 114 -2.48 29.82 -4.97
C ALA A 114 -3.92 29.79 -4.43
N VAL A 115 -4.20 29.00 -3.40
CA VAL A 115 -5.52 28.95 -2.75
C VAL A 115 -5.78 30.22 -1.94
N LEU A 116 -4.78 30.72 -1.19
CA LEU A 116 -4.89 31.98 -0.46
C LEU A 116 -5.15 33.15 -1.40
N ASP A 117 -4.38 33.29 -2.49
CA ASP A 117 -4.53 34.36 -3.48
C ASP A 117 -5.94 34.38 -4.10
N LEU A 118 -6.55 33.19 -4.32
CA LEU A 118 -7.91 33.07 -4.81
C LEU A 118 -8.93 33.55 -3.78
N LEU A 119 -8.78 33.15 -2.51
CA LEU A 119 -9.72 33.51 -1.44
C LEU A 119 -9.61 34.99 -1.05
N THR A 120 -8.39 35.53 -1.00
CA THR A 120 -8.13 36.94 -0.64
C THR A 120 -8.77 37.91 -1.63
N ARG A 121 -8.93 37.54 -2.91
CA ARG A 121 -9.66 38.35 -3.91
C ARG A 121 -11.16 38.46 -3.63
N GLU A 122 -11.71 37.50 -2.88
CA GLU A 122 -13.14 37.40 -2.58
C GLU A 122 -13.43 37.70 -1.10
N GLU A 123 -12.57 38.50 -0.47
CA GLU A 123 -12.71 38.95 0.90
C GLU A 123 -14.10 39.54 1.20
N GLY A 124 -14.68 39.14 2.33
CA GLY A 124 -15.98 39.62 2.81
C GLY A 124 -17.18 39.01 2.06
N LYS A 125 -16.95 38.26 0.99
CA LYS A 125 -18.01 37.68 0.16
C LYS A 125 -18.31 36.23 0.54
N LEU A 126 -19.51 35.81 0.18
CA LEU A 126 -19.90 34.40 0.15
C LEU A 126 -19.60 33.84 -1.25
N ILE A 127 -18.66 32.91 -1.34
CA ILE A 127 -18.27 32.25 -2.60
C ILE A 127 -18.75 30.80 -2.63
N TYR A 128 -18.96 30.27 -3.84
CA TYR A 128 -19.38 28.89 -4.04
C TYR A 128 -18.21 28.04 -4.54
N VAL A 129 -17.54 27.37 -3.61
CA VAL A 129 -16.34 26.58 -3.89
C VAL A 129 -16.71 25.20 -4.40
N ASN A 130 -16.33 24.90 -5.64
CA ASN A 130 -16.29 23.55 -6.16
C ASN A 130 -14.84 23.07 -6.18
N VAL A 131 -14.48 22.21 -5.22
CA VAL A 131 -13.10 21.71 -5.06
C VAL A 131 -12.55 21.09 -6.34
N LYS A 132 -13.38 20.39 -7.12
CA LYS A 132 -12.96 19.79 -8.41
C LYS A 132 -12.60 20.85 -9.44
N ARG A 133 -13.36 21.93 -9.48
CA ARG A 133 -13.10 23.05 -10.39
C ARG A 133 -11.82 23.77 -9.99
N ILE A 134 -11.64 24.08 -8.72
CA ILE A 134 -10.40 24.70 -8.21
C ILE A 134 -9.19 23.79 -8.48
N ALA A 135 -9.34 22.49 -8.25
CA ALA A 135 -8.32 21.48 -8.55
C ALA A 135 -7.90 21.54 -10.03
N ASN A 136 -8.86 21.55 -10.95
CA ASN A 136 -8.59 21.66 -12.38
C ASN A 136 -7.97 23.00 -12.77
N ASP A 137 -8.52 24.11 -12.27
CA ASP A 137 -8.09 25.48 -12.61
C ASP A 137 -6.67 25.76 -12.12
N LEU A 138 -6.33 25.27 -10.92
CA LEU A 138 -5.00 25.43 -10.33
C LEU A 138 -4.03 24.28 -10.71
N LYS A 139 -4.51 23.27 -11.45
CA LYS A 139 -3.77 22.02 -11.76
C LYS A 139 -3.21 21.32 -10.52
N LEU A 140 -4.02 21.26 -9.47
CA LEU A 140 -3.70 20.66 -8.17
C LEU A 140 -4.65 19.51 -7.86
N ASP A 141 -4.26 18.62 -6.96
CA ASP A 141 -5.16 17.59 -6.44
C ASP A 141 -6.21 18.14 -5.47
N GLU A 142 -7.33 17.44 -5.40
CA GLU A 142 -8.44 17.82 -4.50
C GLU A 142 -8.06 17.76 -3.02
N VAL A 143 -7.18 16.81 -2.62
CA VAL A 143 -6.89 16.55 -1.21
C VAL A 143 -6.12 17.72 -0.55
N PRO A 144 -5.01 18.23 -1.12
CA PRO A 144 -4.35 19.42 -0.60
C PRO A 144 -5.29 20.63 -0.44
N ILE A 145 -6.17 20.87 -1.42
CA ILE A 145 -7.14 21.98 -1.37
C ILE A 145 -8.10 21.81 -0.19
N ARG A 146 -8.62 20.59 0.02
CA ARG A 146 -9.51 20.30 1.16
C ARG A 146 -8.82 20.52 2.50
N LEU A 147 -7.55 20.12 2.62
CA LEU A 147 -6.75 20.35 3.82
C LEU A 147 -6.55 21.85 4.08
N ILE A 148 -6.17 22.62 3.06
CA ILE A 148 -6.03 24.08 3.17
C ILE A 148 -7.34 24.71 3.65
N LEU A 149 -8.46 24.41 2.98
CA LEU A 149 -9.76 24.96 3.38
C LEU A 149 -10.13 24.58 4.82
N HIS A 150 -9.90 23.33 5.23
CA HIS A 150 -10.16 22.90 6.59
C HIS A 150 -9.34 23.68 7.64
N HIS A 151 -8.05 23.90 7.39
CA HIS A 151 -7.20 24.66 8.32
C HIS A 151 -7.54 26.14 8.34
N LEU A 152 -7.86 26.74 7.19
CA LEU A 152 -8.35 28.12 7.13
C LEU A 152 -9.66 28.31 7.92
N GLU A 153 -10.54 27.32 7.89
CA GLU A 153 -11.78 27.35 8.69
C GLU A 153 -11.47 27.26 10.19
N ARG A 154 -10.54 26.38 10.59
CA ARG A 154 -10.09 26.28 12.00
C ARG A 154 -9.44 27.56 12.51
N MET A 155 -8.72 28.28 11.64
CA MET A 155 -8.13 29.59 11.95
C MET A 155 -9.17 30.72 11.95
N GLY A 156 -10.43 30.45 11.56
CA GLY A 156 -11.49 31.46 11.45
C GLY A 156 -11.35 32.38 10.23
N ALA A 157 -10.40 32.12 9.33
CA ALA A 157 -10.21 32.90 8.11
C ALA A 157 -11.33 32.68 7.08
N ILE A 158 -11.95 31.49 7.11
CA ILE A 158 -13.15 31.19 6.34
C ILE A 158 -14.21 30.52 7.21
N LYS A 159 -15.45 30.47 6.72
CA LYS A 159 -16.54 29.68 7.30
C LYS A 159 -17.24 28.91 6.21
N THR A 160 -17.28 27.58 6.32
CA THR A 160 -17.96 26.72 5.34
C THR A 160 -19.40 26.44 5.77
N TYR A 161 -20.26 26.17 4.79
CA TYR A 161 -21.67 25.82 5.00
C TYR A 161 -21.98 24.47 4.33
N PHE A 162 -23.19 23.96 4.59
CA PHE A 162 -23.64 22.71 3.98
C PHE A 162 -23.57 22.76 2.45
N ARG A 163 -23.17 21.63 1.87
CA ARG A 163 -23.03 21.47 0.43
C ARG A 163 -24.38 21.63 -0.27
N ILE A 164 -24.40 22.47 -1.29
CA ILE A 164 -25.58 22.76 -2.12
C ILE A 164 -25.33 22.31 -3.56
N TYR A 165 -26.40 22.15 -4.35
CA TYR A 165 -26.33 22.08 -5.80
C TYR A 165 -26.71 23.44 -6.39
N ARG A 166 -26.03 23.88 -7.45
CA ARG A 166 -26.35 25.12 -8.16
C ARG A 166 -27.36 24.93 -9.28
N HIS A 167 -27.54 23.69 -9.72
CA HIS A 167 -28.44 23.37 -10.82
C HIS A 167 -29.35 22.21 -10.44
N ALA A 168 -30.63 22.36 -10.77
CA ALA A 168 -31.65 21.37 -10.49
C ALA A 168 -32.55 21.15 -11.70
N ALA A 169 -32.93 19.91 -11.98
CA ALA A 169 -34.02 19.61 -12.89
C ALA A 169 -35.21 19.13 -12.07
N VAL A 170 -36.33 19.83 -12.23
CA VAL A 170 -37.53 19.61 -11.42
C VAL A 170 -38.69 19.21 -12.33
N ARG A 171 -39.39 18.14 -11.97
CA ARG A 171 -40.68 17.77 -12.57
C ARG A 171 -41.74 17.68 -11.48
N MET A 172 -42.92 18.20 -11.75
CA MET A 172 -44.07 18.07 -10.85
C MET A 172 -44.61 16.64 -10.93
N GLN A 173 -44.94 16.03 -9.79
CA GLN A 173 -45.60 14.72 -9.74
C GLN A 173 -47.03 14.86 -9.21
N ASN A 174 -47.19 15.25 -7.94
CA ASN A 174 -48.49 15.33 -7.27
C ASN A 174 -48.72 16.70 -6.63
N ALA A 175 -49.86 17.32 -6.91
CA ALA A 175 -50.23 18.66 -6.43
C ALA A 175 -50.87 18.66 -5.02
N ASP A 176 -51.39 17.52 -4.55
CA ASP A 176 -52.28 17.44 -3.38
C ASP A 176 -51.60 17.12 -2.04
N ALA A 177 -50.26 17.15 -1.95
CA ALA A 177 -49.56 17.01 -0.69
C ALA A 177 -49.35 18.37 -0.02
N GLU A 178 -49.98 18.60 1.15
CA GLU A 178 -49.76 19.79 1.98
C GLU A 178 -48.31 19.84 2.47
N SER A 179 -47.60 20.90 2.09
CA SER A 179 -46.23 21.17 2.53
C SER A 179 -46.28 21.77 3.93
N ARG A 180 -45.82 21.04 4.96
CA ARG A 180 -45.91 21.51 6.36
C ARG A 180 -44.75 22.41 6.77
N LYS A 181 -43.65 22.38 6.03
CA LYS A 181 -42.41 23.11 6.34
C LYS A 181 -42.00 23.91 5.11
N TYR A 182 -41.96 25.24 5.23
CA TYR A 182 -41.66 26.20 4.14
C TYR A 182 -42.80 26.50 3.14
N GLN A 183 -44.06 26.37 3.55
CA GLN A 183 -45.23 26.53 2.67
C GLN A 183 -45.22 27.82 1.82
N GLN A 184 -44.95 28.98 2.44
CA GLN A 184 -44.90 30.27 1.75
C GLN A 184 -43.75 30.35 0.72
N GLU A 185 -42.55 29.94 1.10
CA GLU A 185 -41.36 29.97 0.22
C GLU A 185 -41.51 28.97 -0.94
N ALA A 186 -42.17 27.84 -0.71
CA ALA A 186 -42.47 26.86 -1.75
C ALA A 186 -43.46 27.41 -2.78
N GLU A 187 -44.50 28.11 -2.33
CA GLU A 187 -45.47 28.77 -3.22
C GLU A 187 -44.83 29.88 -4.04
N GLU A 188 -43.95 30.69 -3.44
CA GLU A 188 -43.19 31.72 -4.15
C GLU A 188 -42.27 31.12 -5.23
N ILE A 189 -41.57 30.02 -4.92
CA ILE A 189 -40.70 29.33 -5.88
C ILE A 189 -41.52 28.68 -7.01
N ILE A 190 -42.58 27.94 -6.69
CA ILE A 190 -43.42 27.26 -7.67
C ILE A 190 -44.20 28.27 -8.53
N GLY A 191 -44.61 29.39 -7.94
CA GLY A 191 -45.35 30.46 -8.60
C GLY A 191 -44.51 31.26 -9.59
N ASN A 192 -43.19 31.30 -9.41
CA ASN A 192 -42.25 32.10 -10.18
C ASN A 192 -42.23 31.72 -11.68
N ALA A 193 -42.21 32.74 -12.55
CA ALA A 193 -42.21 32.56 -14.00
C ALA A 193 -40.98 31.79 -14.51
N TYR A 194 -39.78 32.13 -14.02
CA TYR A 194 -38.54 31.45 -14.42
C TYR A 194 -38.55 29.97 -14.01
N PHE A 195 -39.12 29.65 -12.84
CA PHE A 195 -39.28 28.27 -12.40
C PHE A 195 -40.21 27.48 -13.35
N LYS A 196 -41.39 28.03 -13.64
CA LYS A 196 -42.39 27.39 -14.51
C LYS A 196 -41.88 27.17 -15.94
N GLU A 197 -41.22 28.16 -16.52
CA GLU A 197 -40.65 28.09 -17.88
C GLU A 197 -39.57 27.02 -18.03
N ASN A 198 -38.89 26.66 -16.94
CA ASN A 198 -37.78 25.72 -16.93
C ASN A 198 -38.12 24.37 -16.29
N LEU A 199 -39.41 24.08 -16.08
CA LEU A 199 -39.87 22.76 -15.65
C LEU A 199 -39.42 21.66 -16.63
N GLY A 200 -38.91 20.56 -16.08
CA GLY A 200 -38.33 19.46 -16.85
C GLY A 200 -36.96 19.75 -17.48
N ARG A 201 -36.44 20.98 -17.38
CA ARG A 201 -35.09 21.39 -17.82
C ARG A 201 -34.20 21.69 -16.61
N TRP A 202 -32.92 21.97 -16.86
CA TRP A 202 -31.98 22.36 -15.81
C TRP A 202 -32.16 23.85 -15.47
N LEU A 203 -32.64 24.11 -14.25
CA LEU A 203 -32.73 25.42 -13.62
C LEU A 203 -31.36 25.84 -13.08
N ASP A 204 -31.00 27.11 -13.26
CA ASP A 204 -29.90 27.76 -12.55
C ASP A 204 -30.46 28.42 -11.28
N LEU A 205 -30.04 27.92 -10.12
CA LEU A 205 -30.59 28.38 -8.85
C LEU A 205 -30.11 29.77 -8.44
N GLU A 206 -29.02 30.29 -9.00
CA GLU A 206 -28.63 31.69 -8.77
C GLU A 206 -29.60 32.64 -9.47
N LYS A 207 -30.02 32.30 -10.70
CA LYS A 207 -31.06 33.07 -11.42
C LYS A 207 -32.39 33.01 -10.69
N LEU A 208 -32.78 31.82 -10.22
CA LEU A 208 -33.98 31.66 -9.41
C LEU A 208 -33.89 32.49 -8.12
N SER A 209 -32.76 32.39 -7.39
CA SER A 209 -32.50 33.16 -6.17
C SER A 209 -32.67 34.66 -6.35
N SER A 210 -32.14 35.24 -7.43
CA SER A 210 -32.31 36.66 -7.75
C SER A 210 -33.77 37.05 -8.04
N SER A 211 -34.55 36.13 -8.62
CA SER A 211 -35.95 36.40 -8.98
C SER A 211 -36.93 36.29 -7.81
N VAL A 212 -36.69 35.36 -6.86
CA VAL A 212 -37.53 35.18 -5.67
C VAL A 212 -36.96 35.84 -4.41
N GLN A 213 -35.75 36.39 -4.47
CA GLN A 213 -35.01 36.97 -3.32
C GLN A 213 -34.74 35.99 -2.17
N ILE A 214 -34.82 34.68 -2.44
CA ILE A 214 -34.50 33.62 -1.49
C ILE A 214 -33.08 33.12 -1.75
N SER A 215 -32.27 32.95 -0.70
CA SER A 215 -30.88 32.44 -0.87
C SER A 215 -30.82 31.04 -1.49
N VAL A 216 -29.80 30.76 -2.30
CA VAL A 216 -29.60 29.44 -2.95
C VAL A 216 -29.61 28.27 -1.94
N PRO A 217 -28.96 28.36 -0.75
CA PRO A 217 -29.06 27.31 0.26
C PRO A 217 -30.49 27.08 0.78
N ARG A 218 -31.28 28.15 0.91
CA ARG A 218 -32.67 28.05 1.33
C ARG A 218 -33.54 27.41 0.26
N ILE A 219 -33.38 27.79 -1.01
CA ILE A 219 -34.01 27.13 -2.16
C ILE A 219 -33.68 25.63 -2.19
N ASN A 220 -32.41 25.27 -1.96
CA ASN A 220 -31.97 23.86 -1.89
C ASN A 220 -32.75 23.07 -0.82
N ASN A 221 -32.97 23.66 0.35
CA ASN A 221 -33.73 23.03 1.43
C ASN A 221 -35.21 22.86 1.06
N VAL A 222 -35.84 23.89 0.48
CA VAL A 222 -37.24 23.83 0.04
C VAL A 222 -37.43 22.74 -1.02
N LEU A 223 -36.59 22.71 -2.05
CA LEU A 223 -36.67 21.68 -3.10
C LEU A 223 -36.42 20.26 -2.57
N ARG A 224 -35.52 20.08 -1.60
CA ARG A 224 -35.32 18.78 -0.95
C ARG A 224 -36.53 18.35 -0.11
N GLU A 225 -37.18 19.29 0.57
CA GLU A 225 -38.42 19.02 1.30
C GLU A 225 -39.53 18.59 0.33
N LEU A 226 -39.77 19.35 -0.74
CA LEU A 226 -40.76 19.02 -1.77
C LEU A 226 -40.53 17.65 -2.41
N LYS A 227 -39.27 17.25 -2.59
CA LYS A 227 -38.90 15.90 -3.05
C LYS A 227 -39.25 14.83 -2.00
N THR A 228 -38.95 15.11 -0.74
CA THR A 228 -39.22 14.18 0.39
C THR A 228 -40.73 13.98 0.58
N GLU A 229 -41.52 15.03 0.35
CA GLU A 229 -42.99 15.02 0.33
C GLU A 229 -43.58 14.38 -0.95
N GLY A 230 -42.75 14.06 -1.96
CA GLY A 230 -43.20 13.46 -3.21
C GLY A 230 -43.93 14.41 -4.17
N ARG A 231 -43.85 15.74 -3.94
CA ARG A 231 -44.46 16.75 -4.83
C ARG A 231 -43.70 16.91 -6.13
N ILE A 232 -42.39 16.69 -6.08
CA ILE A 232 -41.49 16.83 -7.23
C ILE A 232 -40.53 15.65 -7.41
N GLU A 233 -40.22 15.33 -8.66
CA GLU A 233 -38.99 14.62 -9.02
C GLU A 233 -37.86 15.64 -9.12
N LEU A 234 -36.78 15.44 -8.35
CA LEU A 234 -35.64 16.34 -8.30
C LEU A 234 -34.35 15.61 -8.69
N ARG A 235 -33.70 16.11 -9.75
CA ARG A 235 -32.33 15.75 -10.14
C ARG A 235 -31.38 16.91 -9.89
N GLU A 236 -30.20 16.62 -9.36
CA GLU A 236 -29.27 17.61 -8.81
C GLU A 236 -27.93 17.52 -9.54
N ARG A 237 -27.29 18.66 -9.84
CA ARG A 237 -25.91 18.69 -10.37
C ARG A 237 -25.16 19.95 -9.94
N ASP A 238 -23.87 19.99 -10.27
CA ASP A 238 -22.98 21.10 -9.98
C ASP A 238 -22.96 21.46 -8.48
N PHE A 239 -22.49 20.49 -7.70
CA PHE A 239 -22.43 20.62 -6.25
C PHE A 239 -21.24 21.47 -5.83
N CYS A 240 -21.49 22.46 -4.97
CA CYS A 240 -20.50 23.35 -4.39
C CYS A 240 -20.69 23.48 -2.87
N THR A 241 -19.63 23.91 -2.20
CA THR A 241 -19.65 24.28 -0.79
C THR A 241 -19.66 25.80 -0.70
N PRO A 242 -20.68 26.43 -0.12
CA PRO A 242 -20.64 27.86 0.16
C PRO A 242 -19.57 28.12 1.23
N VAL A 243 -18.71 29.10 0.97
CA VAL A 243 -17.60 29.51 1.84
C VAL A 243 -17.68 31.02 2.01
N LYS A 244 -17.88 31.49 3.25
CA LYS A 244 -17.73 32.91 3.58
C LYS A 244 -16.26 33.19 3.85
N VAL A 245 -15.68 34.12 3.12
CA VAL A 245 -14.30 34.56 3.34
C VAL A 245 -14.31 35.72 4.32
N ASN A 246 -13.65 35.58 5.45
CA ASN A 246 -13.58 36.62 6.46
C ASN A 246 -12.41 37.59 6.16
N PRO A 247 -12.47 38.86 6.59
CA PRO A 247 -11.40 39.83 6.37
C PRO A 247 -10.01 39.38 6.88
N GLY A 248 -9.98 38.59 7.95
CA GLY A 248 -8.75 38.02 8.51
C GLY A 248 -8.00 37.05 7.59
N ILE A 249 -8.52 36.73 6.40
CA ILE A 249 -7.80 35.91 5.40
C ILE A 249 -6.47 36.55 4.96
N LYS A 250 -6.36 37.88 4.98
CA LYS A 250 -5.13 38.60 4.61
C LYS A 250 -4.02 38.46 5.63
N ASP A 251 -4.40 38.25 6.88
CA ASP A 251 -3.47 38.14 8.00
C ASP A 251 -2.92 36.70 8.13
N VAL A 252 -3.44 35.75 7.35
CA VAL A 252 -2.97 34.37 7.34
C VAL A 252 -1.60 34.29 6.67
N ASP A 253 -0.58 33.95 7.45
CA ASP A 253 0.75 33.72 6.92
C ASP A 253 0.83 32.34 6.21
N THR A 254 1.39 32.35 5.01
CA THR A 254 1.70 31.12 4.27
C THR A 254 2.74 30.27 5.00
N ILE A 255 3.66 30.89 5.74
CA ILE A 255 4.70 30.18 6.51
C ILE A 255 4.06 29.41 7.67
N GLU A 256 3.15 30.04 8.42
CA GLU A 256 2.40 29.40 9.50
C GLU A 256 1.64 28.16 9.01
N LEU A 257 0.89 28.28 7.91
CA LEU A 257 0.20 27.13 7.31
C LEU A 257 1.17 26.03 6.87
N LEU A 258 2.31 26.40 6.29
CA LEU A 258 3.32 25.46 5.84
C LEU A 258 3.92 24.67 7.02
N GLU A 259 4.19 25.33 8.14
CA GLU A 259 4.67 24.68 9.37
C GLU A 259 3.63 23.70 9.93
N ILE A 260 2.34 24.09 9.95
CA ILE A 260 1.25 23.19 10.35
C ILE A 260 1.21 21.94 9.46
N PHE A 261 1.32 22.10 8.14
CA PHE A 261 1.31 20.96 7.22
C PHE A 261 2.56 20.08 7.36
N PHE A 262 3.74 20.65 7.64
CA PHE A 262 4.93 19.86 7.93
C PHE A 262 4.80 19.04 9.22
N GLN A 263 4.23 19.62 10.28
CA GLN A 263 3.97 18.89 11.52
C GLN A 263 2.96 17.76 11.32
N LEU A 264 1.93 17.98 10.50
CA LEU A 264 0.94 16.95 10.15
C LEU A 264 1.57 15.82 9.34
N GLU A 265 2.45 16.14 8.39
CA GLU A 265 3.23 15.17 7.64
C GLU A 265 4.11 14.35 8.58
N GLU A 266 4.89 15.01 9.45
CA GLU A 266 5.77 14.35 10.41
C GLU A 266 4.98 13.42 11.35
N SER A 267 3.86 13.88 11.90
CA SER A 267 2.96 13.06 12.72
C SER A 267 2.43 11.85 11.96
N SER A 268 2.05 12.02 10.69
CA SER A 268 1.57 10.93 9.84
C SER A 268 2.68 9.94 9.50
N MET A 269 3.91 10.42 9.29
CA MET A 269 5.08 9.56 9.05
C MET A 269 5.43 8.76 10.30
N LYS A 270 5.42 9.37 11.49
CA LYS A 270 5.63 8.67 12.77
C LYS A 270 4.60 7.56 12.97
N LYS A 271 3.34 7.77 12.61
CA LYS A 271 2.31 6.71 12.66
C LYS A 271 2.61 5.53 11.75
N ILE A 272 3.16 5.79 10.56
CA ILE A 272 3.62 4.74 9.65
C ILE A 272 4.85 4.03 10.23
N ASP A 273 5.80 4.79 10.81
CA ASP A 273 6.99 4.22 11.45
C ASP A 273 6.60 3.26 12.58
N ASN A 274 5.68 3.65 13.45
CA ASN A 274 5.15 2.80 14.52
C ASN A 274 4.46 1.54 13.98
N ALA A 275 3.75 1.65 12.85
CA ALA A 275 3.13 0.50 12.19
C ALA A 275 4.17 -0.47 11.60
N VAL A 276 5.25 0.05 11.03
CA VAL A 276 6.38 -0.77 10.53
C VAL A 276 7.13 -1.41 11.70
N GLU A 277 7.40 -0.66 12.76
CA GLU A 277 8.04 -1.15 13.97
C GLU A 277 7.21 -2.28 14.60
N TYR A 278 5.89 -2.15 14.69
CA TYR A 278 5.02 -3.23 15.15
C TYR A 278 5.17 -4.51 14.30
N VAL A 279 5.34 -4.39 12.99
CA VAL A 279 5.53 -5.56 12.11
C VAL A 279 6.91 -6.17 12.34
N GLU A 280 7.97 -5.35 12.30
CA GLU A 280 9.37 -5.78 12.34
C GLU A 280 9.83 -6.18 13.75
N SER A 281 9.15 -5.73 14.80
CA SER A 281 9.51 -6.00 16.20
C SER A 281 9.43 -7.50 16.52
N GLU A 282 10.45 -8.00 17.22
CA GLU A 282 10.47 -9.36 17.79
C GLU A 282 9.85 -9.41 19.19
N GLU A 283 9.21 -8.33 19.66
CA GLU A 283 8.45 -8.33 20.90
C GLU A 283 7.06 -8.96 20.71
N CYS A 284 6.51 -9.51 21.81
CA CYS A 284 5.11 -9.92 21.88
C CYS A 284 4.19 -8.84 21.29
N LYS A 285 3.42 -9.20 20.23
CA LYS A 285 2.57 -8.22 19.52
C LYS A 285 1.50 -7.60 20.42
N ARG A 286 0.98 -8.36 21.39
CA ARG A 286 0.04 -7.84 22.39
C ARG A 286 0.72 -6.81 23.28
N LYS A 287 1.93 -7.11 23.76
CA LYS A 287 2.73 -6.21 24.59
C LYS A 287 3.01 -4.88 23.88
N PHE A 288 3.44 -4.95 22.62
CA PHE A 288 3.69 -3.77 21.80
C PHE A 288 2.46 -2.85 21.72
N ILE A 289 1.29 -3.42 21.41
CA ILE A 289 0.04 -2.66 21.30
C ILE A 289 -0.35 -2.03 22.65
N LEU A 290 -0.29 -2.78 23.74
CA LEU A 290 -0.66 -2.26 25.06
C LEU A 290 0.28 -1.14 25.48
N ASN A 291 1.60 -1.33 25.35
CA ASN A 291 2.59 -0.30 25.64
C ASN A 291 2.40 0.95 24.76
N TYR A 292 2.04 0.78 23.49
CA TYR A 292 1.72 1.89 22.58
C TYR A 292 0.59 2.78 23.12
N PHE A 293 -0.41 2.18 23.77
CA PHE A 293 -1.53 2.90 24.39
C PHE A 293 -1.26 3.29 25.85
N GLY A 294 -0.05 3.08 26.37
CA GLY A 294 0.33 3.42 27.74
C GLY A 294 -0.15 2.41 28.79
N GLU A 295 -0.49 1.20 28.38
CA GLU A 295 -0.85 0.09 29.28
C GLU A 295 0.35 -0.84 29.45
N ASP A 296 0.85 -0.95 30.69
CA ASP A 296 1.97 -1.84 31.00
C ASP A 296 1.55 -3.31 30.93
N TYR A 297 2.27 -4.09 30.11
CA TYR A 297 2.09 -5.54 30.03
C TYR A 297 3.44 -6.25 30.10
N SER A 298 3.63 -7.06 31.14
CA SER A 298 4.89 -7.75 31.44
C SER A 298 4.92 -9.23 31.01
N GLY A 299 3.81 -9.77 30.51
CA GLY A 299 3.67 -11.19 30.17
C GLY A 299 3.95 -11.54 28.70
N GLU A 300 3.94 -12.84 28.40
CA GLU A 300 3.85 -13.38 27.05
C GLU A 300 2.42 -13.79 26.74
N CYS A 301 1.89 -13.38 25.58
CA CYS A 301 0.49 -13.63 25.28
C CYS A 301 0.20 -15.06 24.77
N ASN A 302 1.22 -15.81 24.37
CA ASN A 302 1.14 -17.17 23.78
C ASN A 302 0.18 -17.33 22.57
N ALA A 303 -0.32 -16.22 22.03
CA ALA A 303 -1.35 -16.17 20.99
C ALA A 303 -0.97 -15.28 19.80
N CYS A 304 0.24 -14.71 19.77
CA CYS A 304 0.75 -13.95 18.63
C CYS A 304 1.87 -14.71 17.92
N SER A 305 2.19 -14.30 16.69
CA SER A 305 3.24 -14.93 15.85
C SER A 305 4.64 -14.94 16.46
N VAL A 306 4.91 -14.08 17.45
CA VAL A 306 6.18 -14.02 18.18
C VAL A 306 6.20 -15.02 19.34
N CYS A 307 5.18 -15.00 20.20
CA CYS A 307 5.11 -15.88 21.38
C CYS A 307 4.67 -17.31 21.02
N ASN A 308 4.02 -17.50 19.88
CA ASN A 308 3.51 -18.80 19.45
C ASN A 308 4.19 -19.23 18.12
N PRO A 309 5.14 -20.17 18.18
CA PRO A 309 5.84 -20.68 17.00
C PRO A 309 4.91 -21.29 15.94
N LEU A 310 3.77 -21.86 16.34
CA LEU A 310 2.78 -22.44 15.40
C LEU A 310 2.13 -21.38 14.51
N LEU A 311 2.15 -20.12 14.93
CA LEU A 311 1.65 -18.99 14.16
C LEU A 311 2.74 -18.33 13.31
N ARG A 312 4.00 -18.78 13.41
CA ARG A 312 5.15 -18.27 12.67
C ARG A 312 5.27 -18.88 11.27
N TYR A 313 4.60 -20.01 11.04
CA TYR A 313 4.67 -20.82 9.81
C TYR A 313 3.25 -21.24 9.37
N ILE A 314 2.69 -20.57 8.37
CA ILE A 314 1.53 -21.06 7.60
C ILE A 314 1.90 -20.95 6.11
N GLY A 315 3.05 -21.52 5.74
CA GLY A 315 3.67 -21.33 4.42
C GLY A 315 4.31 -22.57 3.81
N GLU A 316 4.35 -23.70 4.50
CA GLU A 316 4.71 -25.00 3.92
C GLU A 316 3.70 -26.04 4.41
N ASP A 317 3.40 -26.99 3.54
CA ASP A 317 2.27 -27.91 3.58
C ASP A 317 2.09 -28.61 4.92
N VAL A 318 0.86 -28.59 5.44
CA VAL A 318 0.43 -29.52 6.49
C VAL A 318 0.23 -30.87 5.81
N GLU A 319 1.24 -31.73 5.84
CA GLU A 319 0.98 -33.17 5.83
C GLU A 319 0.46 -33.54 7.22
N GLU A 320 -0.84 -33.86 7.29
CA GLU A 320 -1.43 -34.55 8.43
C GLU A 320 -0.74 -35.91 8.60
N GLY A 321 0.07 -36.02 9.64
CA GLY A 321 0.72 -37.27 10.03
C GLY A 321 1.15 -37.21 11.48
N GLU A 322 0.36 -37.83 12.34
CA GLU A 322 0.66 -38.08 13.75
C GLU A 322 2.09 -38.62 13.91
N ARG A 323 2.91 -38.00 14.77
CA ARG A 323 4.03 -38.69 15.42
C ARG A 323 4.44 -38.01 16.73
N GLU A 324 4.45 -38.83 17.76
CA GLU A 324 4.72 -38.54 19.16
C GLU A 324 6.09 -37.89 19.39
N LEU A 325 6.17 -37.00 20.40
CA LEU A 325 7.42 -36.46 20.90
C LEU A 325 8.27 -37.57 21.53
N SER A 326 9.38 -37.94 20.89
CA SER A 326 10.52 -38.55 21.56
C SER A 326 11.65 -37.53 21.74
N LYS A 327 11.99 -37.27 23.01
CA LYS A 327 13.20 -36.57 23.44
C LYS A 327 14.44 -37.28 22.89
N GLN A 328 15.21 -36.61 22.05
CA GLN A 328 16.66 -36.66 21.91
C GLN A 328 17.00 -36.10 20.53
N ASP A 329 17.56 -34.88 20.49
CA ASP A 329 18.61 -34.51 19.54
C ASP A 329 19.25 -33.20 20.02
N ILE A 330 20.41 -33.37 20.65
CA ILE A 330 21.40 -32.33 20.89
C ILE A 330 22.06 -32.09 19.52
N PRO A 331 22.16 -30.84 19.00
CA PRO A 331 22.87 -30.64 17.75
C PRO A 331 24.36 -30.88 17.94
N VAL A 332 24.84 -31.84 17.16
CA VAL A 332 26.21 -32.24 16.91
C VAL A 332 27.06 -31.04 16.49
N ARG A 333 28.27 -30.95 17.08
CA ARG A 333 29.35 -30.07 16.63
C ARG A 333 29.89 -30.60 15.30
N ASP A 334 29.96 -29.75 14.29
CA ASP A 334 30.63 -30.10 13.04
C ASP A 334 32.09 -29.64 13.05
N GLU A 335 33.00 -30.58 12.79
CA GLU A 335 34.45 -30.43 12.81
C GLU A 335 34.96 -29.82 11.49
N SER A 336 34.68 -28.54 11.26
CA SER A 336 35.37 -27.75 10.20
C SER A 336 35.35 -26.22 10.43
N GLY A 337 35.09 -25.77 11.66
CA GLY A 337 34.86 -24.37 12.03
C GLY A 337 36.06 -23.39 11.97
N LYS A 338 37.09 -23.62 11.14
CA LYS A 338 38.20 -22.65 10.98
C LYS A 338 38.02 -21.71 9.79
N GLU A 339 37.48 -22.16 8.65
CA GLU A 339 37.35 -21.33 7.44
C GLU A 339 36.24 -20.28 7.53
N GLN A 340 35.08 -20.64 8.08
CA GLN A 340 33.91 -19.75 8.12
C GLN A 340 34.13 -18.54 9.06
N SER A 341 34.90 -18.73 10.14
CA SER A 341 35.24 -17.65 11.09
C SER A 341 36.22 -16.62 10.51
N ALA A 342 37.09 -17.04 9.58
CA ALA A 342 38.05 -16.16 8.92
C ALA A 342 37.37 -15.34 7.81
N GLU A 343 36.47 -15.96 7.05
CA GLU A 343 35.67 -15.28 6.01
C GLU A 343 34.72 -14.26 6.65
N SER A 344 34.04 -14.62 7.75
CA SER A 344 33.16 -13.71 8.49
C SER A 344 33.89 -12.48 9.04
N ALA A 345 35.07 -12.69 9.65
CA ALA A 345 35.88 -11.61 10.18
C ALA A 345 36.40 -10.69 9.06
N ASN A 346 36.81 -11.26 7.92
CA ASN A 346 37.26 -10.48 6.78
C ASN A 346 36.12 -9.63 6.18
N THR A 347 34.93 -10.20 5.99
CA THR A 347 33.75 -9.47 5.51
C THR A 347 33.36 -8.32 6.44
N ALA A 348 33.43 -8.55 7.77
CA ALA A 348 33.20 -7.50 8.76
C ALA A 348 34.20 -6.34 8.59
N PHE A 349 35.49 -6.63 8.48
CA PHE A 349 36.52 -5.60 8.31
C PHE A 349 36.40 -4.84 6.98
N ILE A 350 35.99 -5.51 5.90
CA ILE A 350 35.72 -4.86 4.61
C ILE A 350 34.61 -3.81 4.76
N ILE A 351 33.50 -4.17 5.42
CA ILE A 351 32.36 -3.27 5.60
C ILE A 351 32.73 -2.10 6.53
N LEU A 352 33.36 -2.38 7.67
CA LEU A 352 33.77 -1.33 8.62
C LEU A 352 34.86 -0.42 8.01
N GLY A 353 35.78 -0.98 7.23
CA GLY A 353 36.79 -0.22 6.49
C GLY A 353 36.20 0.69 5.43
N LEU A 354 35.17 0.24 4.71
CA LEU A 354 34.43 1.09 3.77
C LEU A 354 33.75 2.27 4.49
N VAL A 355 33.13 2.01 5.65
CA VAL A 355 32.49 3.07 6.45
C VAL A 355 33.53 4.05 7.02
N LYS A 356 34.76 3.60 7.32
CA LYS A 356 35.88 4.45 7.79
C LYS A 356 36.46 5.34 6.68
N ASN A 357 36.58 4.81 5.47
CA ASN A 357 37.35 5.44 4.38
C ASN A 357 36.49 6.24 3.37
N GLN A 358 35.17 6.27 3.55
CA GLN A 358 34.26 7.11 2.75
C GLN A 358 34.36 8.59 3.18
N ASP A 359 34.46 9.51 2.21
CA ASP A 359 34.44 10.97 2.46
C ASP A 359 33.02 11.51 2.73
N PHE A 360 32.01 10.65 2.69
CA PHE A 360 30.61 10.98 2.89
C PHE A 360 29.92 9.86 3.67
N HIS A 361 28.86 10.19 4.39
CA HIS A 361 28.11 9.19 5.14
C HIS A 361 27.08 8.50 4.23
N ALA A 362 27.04 7.18 4.29
CA ALA A 362 26.16 6.35 3.46
C ALA A 362 25.17 5.54 4.30
N GLY A 363 23.99 5.29 3.72
CA GLY A 363 23.02 4.35 4.26
C GLY A 363 23.28 2.91 3.79
N ARG A 364 22.63 1.95 4.45
CA ARG A 364 22.75 0.49 4.21
C ARG A 364 22.69 0.09 2.73
N THR A 365 21.74 0.64 1.98
CA THR A 365 21.55 0.32 0.56
C THR A 365 22.70 0.82 -0.31
N LEU A 366 23.23 2.02 -0.02
CA LEU A 366 24.33 2.59 -0.80
C LEU A 366 25.64 1.84 -0.55
N LEU A 367 25.91 1.44 0.69
CA LEU A 367 27.06 0.60 1.02
C LEU A 367 26.97 -0.77 0.33
N ALA A 368 25.79 -1.39 0.32
CA ALA A 368 25.57 -2.66 -0.38
C ALA A 368 25.77 -2.51 -1.90
N ASP A 369 25.26 -1.43 -2.51
CA ASP A 369 25.44 -1.15 -3.93
C ASP A 369 26.93 -0.97 -4.32
N ILE A 370 27.74 -0.37 -3.44
CA ILE A 370 29.19 -0.23 -3.62
C ILE A 370 29.87 -1.59 -3.53
N LEU A 371 29.62 -2.34 -2.46
CA LEU A 371 30.27 -3.62 -2.17
C LEU A 371 29.99 -4.68 -3.25
N ILE A 372 28.82 -4.65 -3.88
CA ILE A 372 28.43 -5.60 -4.94
C ILE A 372 28.85 -5.13 -6.33
N GLY A 373 29.18 -3.84 -6.49
CA GLY A 373 29.61 -3.28 -7.77
C GLY A 373 28.44 -2.94 -8.70
N SER A 374 27.38 -2.33 -8.15
CA SER A 374 26.18 -1.92 -8.89
C SER A 374 26.50 -0.97 -10.06
N LYS A 375 26.01 -1.29 -11.27
CA LYS A 375 26.24 -0.50 -12.51
C LYS A 375 25.28 0.69 -12.69
N SER A 376 24.57 1.11 -11.65
CA SER A 376 23.60 2.20 -11.76
C SER A 376 24.26 3.54 -12.05
N LYS A 377 23.58 4.47 -12.76
CA LYS A 377 24.09 5.83 -13.05
C LYS A 377 24.53 6.62 -11.82
N LYS A 378 24.04 6.26 -10.62
CA LYS A 378 24.42 6.89 -9.35
C LYS A 378 25.82 6.50 -8.87
N MET A 379 26.40 5.42 -9.40
CA MET A 379 27.69 4.88 -8.98
C MET A 379 28.86 5.36 -9.83
N GLU A 380 28.60 6.08 -10.93
CA GLU A 380 29.62 6.52 -11.88
C GLU A 380 30.64 7.49 -11.25
N GLY A 381 30.17 8.43 -10.41
CA GLY A 381 31.03 9.32 -9.63
C GLY A 381 31.68 8.67 -8.40
N ILE A 382 31.05 7.64 -7.81
CA ILE A 382 31.58 6.94 -6.62
C ILE A 382 32.70 5.98 -7.01
N ARG A 383 32.58 5.32 -8.17
CA ARG A 383 33.58 4.39 -8.72
C ARG A 383 34.93 5.04 -9.01
N GLN A 384 34.95 6.36 -9.25
CA GLN A 384 36.16 7.12 -9.53
C GLN A 384 36.85 7.64 -8.26
N ASN A 385 36.28 7.45 -7.06
CA ASN A 385 36.91 7.87 -5.82
C ASN A 385 38.03 6.87 -5.42
N PRO A 386 39.30 7.30 -5.33
CA PRO A 386 40.43 6.41 -5.04
C PRO A 386 40.37 5.74 -3.66
N LYS A 387 39.64 6.31 -2.68
CA LYS A 387 39.46 5.71 -1.35
C LYS A 387 38.40 4.60 -1.30
N ILE A 388 37.44 4.62 -2.23
CA ILE A 388 36.29 3.70 -2.27
C ILE A 388 36.48 2.64 -3.37
N ALA A 389 37.26 2.95 -4.41
CA ALA A 389 37.49 2.06 -5.55
C ALA A 389 38.00 0.67 -5.15
N SER A 390 38.81 0.57 -4.10
CA SER A 390 39.31 -0.72 -3.59
C SER A 390 38.19 -1.60 -3.03
N TYR A 391 37.11 -1.02 -2.49
CA TYR A 391 35.97 -1.73 -1.91
C TYR A 391 34.86 -2.07 -2.92
N TYR A 392 34.90 -1.47 -4.11
CA TYR A 392 33.84 -1.58 -5.09
C TYR A 392 33.83 -2.98 -5.73
N GLY A 393 32.72 -3.70 -5.57
CA GLY A 393 32.56 -5.06 -6.12
C GLY A 393 33.36 -6.15 -5.41
N ILE A 394 33.89 -5.89 -4.19
CA ILE A 394 34.56 -6.92 -3.38
C ILE A 394 33.61 -8.08 -3.03
N LEU A 395 32.33 -7.78 -2.76
CA LEU A 395 31.29 -8.73 -2.35
C LEU A 395 30.32 -9.04 -3.51
N LYS A 396 30.84 -9.09 -4.75
CA LYS A 396 30.03 -9.33 -5.96
C LYS A 396 29.32 -10.69 -5.98
N GLU A 397 29.80 -11.63 -5.18
CA GLU A 397 29.23 -12.96 -4.98
C GLU A 397 27.95 -12.97 -4.12
N PHE A 398 27.65 -11.87 -3.43
CA PHE A 398 26.43 -11.70 -2.64
C PHE A 398 25.42 -10.79 -3.35
N THR A 399 24.14 -10.99 -3.05
CA THR A 399 23.05 -10.11 -3.48
C THR A 399 22.93 -8.87 -2.59
N GLY A 400 22.25 -7.83 -3.10
CA GLY A 400 22.02 -6.58 -2.36
C GLY A 400 21.34 -6.80 -1.02
N GLY A 401 20.36 -7.71 -0.97
CA GLY A 401 19.65 -8.05 0.26
C GLY A 401 20.55 -8.79 1.26
N GLU A 402 21.41 -9.68 0.78
CA GLU A 402 22.34 -10.43 1.62
C GLU A 402 23.38 -9.51 2.28
N VAL A 403 24.00 -8.61 1.51
CA VAL A 403 24.96 -7.63 2.06
C VAL A 403 24.28 -6.69 3.06
N ILE A 404 23.04 -6.28 2.80
CA ILE A 404 22.24 -5.50 3.77
C ILE A 404 22.04 -6.31 5.06
N GLY A 405 21.72 -7.60 4.97
CA GLY A 405 21.59 -8.48 6.14
C GLY A 405 22.88 -8.60 6.95
N ILE A 406 24.05 -8.62 6.29
CA ILE A 406 25.36 -8.62 6.95
C ILE A 406 25.61 -7.27 7.66
N ILE A 407 25.30 -6.15 6.99
CA ILE A 407 25.41 -4.80 7.60
C ILE A 407 24.48 -4.68 8.82
N ASP A 408 23.28 -5.25 8.76
CA ASP A 408 22.33 -5.23 9.87
C ASP A 408 22.84 -6.03 11.08
N GLN A 409 23.54 -7.15 10.85
CA GLN A 409 24.21 -7.89 11.94
C GLN A 409 25.27 -7.04 12.65
N LEU A 410 26.05 -6.23 11.91
CA LEU A 410 27.03 -5.32 12.50
C LEU A 410 26.37 -4.20 13.32
N ILE A 411 25.18 -3.76 12.93
CA ILE A 411 24.39 -2.78 13.69
C ILE A 411 23.87 -3.41 14.98
N VAL A 412 23.26 -4.60 14.91
CA VAL A 412 22.74 -5.32 16.08
C VAL A 412 23.84 -5.64 17.08
N LYS A 413 25.03 -6.02 16.59
CA LYS A 413 26.21 -6.29 17.43
C LYS A 413 26.91 -5.02 17.96
N GLY A 414 26.41 -3.83 17.62
CA GLY A 414 26.90 -2.55 18.16
C GLY A 414 28.15 -1.98 17.51
N TYR A 415 28.58 -2.52 16.35
CA TYR A 415 29.72 -2.00 15.58
C TYR A 415 29.32 -0.79 14.72
N LEU A 416 28.05 -0.69 14.32
CA LEU A 416 27.52 0.41 13.52
C LEU A 416 26.31 1.03 14.20
N ILE A 417 26.24 2.35 14.20
CA ILE A 417 25.07 3.09 14.68
C ILE A 417 24.39 3.84 13.55
N LYS A 418 23.06 3.92 13.63
CA LYS A 418 22.23 4.71 12.72
C LYS A 418 22.04 6.10 13.32
N LYS A 419 22.37 7.15 12.59
CA LYS A 419 21.92 8.52 12.92
C LYS A 419 20.96 9.01 11.84
N GLN A 420 19.94 9.77 12.24
CA GLN A 420 19.04 10.40 11.27
C GLN A 420 19.83 11.38 10.41
N GLY A 421 19.65 11.28 9.08
CA GLY A 421 20.26 12.23 8.15
C GLY A 421 19.56 13.58 8.19
N SER A 422 20.25 14.63 7.74
CA SER A 422 19.70 15.99 7.63
C SER A 422 18.53 16.06 6.65
N SER A 423 17.78 17.17 6.66
CA SER A 423 16.60 17.44 5.80
C SER A 423 16.75 17.13 4.30
N ASN A 424 17.98 17.13 3.76
CA ASN A 424 18.27 16.77 2.36
C ASN A 424 18.49 15.26 2.10
N PHE A 425 18.70 14.45 3.15
CA PHE A 425 18.93 12.99 3.05
C PHE A 425 18.17 12.27 4.17
N PRO A 426 16.86 11.97 3.99
CA PRO A 426 15.98 11.43 5.03
C PRO A 426 16.24 9.96 5.39
N ARG A 427 17.34 9.38 4.91
CA ARG A 427 17.68 7.97 5.15
C ARG A 427 18.66 7.87 6.32
N PRO A 428 18.54 6.87 7.21
CA PRO A 428 19.49 6.66 8.29
C PRO A 428 20.89 6.45 7.74
N LEU A 429 21.84 7.25 8.22
CA LEU A 429 23.25 7.20 7.85
C LEU A 429 23.99 6.35 8.89
N LEU A 430 24.97 5.57 8.43
CA LEU A 430 25.74 4.68 9.29
C LEU A 430 27.06 5.31 9.72
N TYR A 431 27.37 5.17 11.00
CA TYR A 431 28.60 5.63 11.65
C TYR A 431 29.24 4.47 12.40
N LEU A 432 30.57 4.46 12.47
CA LEU A 432 31.31 3.56 13.34
C LEU A 432 31.07 3.93 14.80
N THR A 433 31.05 2.92 15.67
CA THR A 433 31.14 3.10 17.12
C THR A 433 32.59 2.96 17.58
N GLU A 434 32.88 3.38 18.81
CA GLU A 434 34.19 3.14 19.46
C GLU A 434 34.55 1.64 19.46
N LEU A 435 33.53 0.77 19.60
CA LEU A 435 33.69 -0.68 19.55
C LEU A 435 34.16 -1.17 18.16
N ALA A 436 33.71 -0.52 17.07
CA ALA A 436 34.17 -0.84 15.73
C ALA A 436 35.54 -0.27 15.39
N GLU A 437 35.89 0.91 15.90
CA GLU A 437 37.22 1.47 15.74
C GLU A 437 38.27 0.60 16.45
N LYS A 438 37.99 0.21 17.69
CA LYS A 438 38.83 -0.72 18.46
C LYS A 438 38.96 -2.08 17.76
N ALA A 439 37.87 -2.62 17.23
CA ALA A 439 37.90 -3.89 16.50
C ALA A 439 38.74 -3.81 15.20
N LEU A 440 38.72 -2.68 14.50
CA LEU A 440 39.56 -2.43 13.31
C LEU A 440 41.05 -2.30 13.67
N GLU A 441 41.38 -1.64 14.78
CA GLU A 441 42.76 -1.40 15.24
C GLU A 441 43.41 -2.65 15.85
N GLU A 442 42.68 -3.33 16.73
CA GLU A 442 43.15 -4.54 17.44
C GLU A 442 42.88 -5.84 16.65
N ARG A 443 42.27 -5.74 15.45
CA ARG A 443 41.89 -6.88 14.60
C ARG A 443 41.07 -7.95 15.35
N ILE A 444 40.13 -7.49 16.16
CA ILE A 444 39.23 -8.38 16.92
C ILE A 444 38.31 -9.11 15.94
N ALA A 445 38.32 -10.45 15.97
CA ALA A 445 37.48 -11.25 15.10
C ALA A 445 35.98 -10.98 15.36
N ILE A 446 35.24 -10.66 14.30
CA ILE A 446 33.80 -10.43 14.35
C ILE A 446 33.12 -11.62 13.70
N ASP A 447 32.40 -12.39 14.52
CA ASP A 447 31.63 -13.54 14.03
C ASP A 447 30.30 -13.05 13.42
N LEU A 448 30.11 -13.34 12.13
CA LEU A 448 28.94 -12.97 11.33
C LEU A 448 28.39 -14.23 10.65
N ARG A 449 27.06 -14.35 10.61
CA ARG A 449 26.41 -15.39 9.81
C ARG A 449 26.38 -14.95 8.36
N LEU A 450 27.29 -15.51 7.56
CA LEU A 450 27.32 -15.29 6.12
C LEU A 450 26.27 -16.16 5.42
N PRO A 451 25.59 -15.65 4.37
CA PRO A 451 24.70 -16.46 3.55
C PRO A 451 25.47 -17.65 2.96
N VAL A 452 24.87 -18.83 3.02
CA VAL A 452 25.42 -20.02 2.34
C VAL A 452 25.41 -19.72 0.84
N LYS A 453 26.59 -19.85 0.20
CA LYS A 453 26.74 -19.69 -1.25
C LYS A 453 25.78 -20.67 -1.94
N ASN A 454 24.60 -20.21 -2.34
CA ASN A 454 23.81 -20.92 -3.32
C ASN A 454 24.60 -20.80 -4.62
N ALA A 455 25.41 -21.82 -4.91
CA ALA A 455 25.90 -22.03 -6.25
C ALA A 455 24.67 -22.01 -7.15
N ILE A 456 24.51 -20.93 -7.91
CA ILE A 456 23.69 -20.96 -9.10
C ILE A 456 24.36 -22.05 -9.93
N SER A 457 23.79 -23.25 -9.91
CA SER A 457 24.24 -24.37 -10.73
C SER A 457 24.42 -23.84 -12.14
N GLU A 458 25.67 -23.76 -12.60
CA GLU A 458 25.97 -23.39 -13.98
C GLU A 458 25.07 -24.22 -14.90
N PRO A 459 24.44 -23.60 -15.92
CA PRO A 459 23.51 -24.32 -16.74
C PRO A 459 24.26 -25.42 -17.49
N GLY A 460 24.01 -26.69 -17.14
CA GLY A 460 24.69 -27.85 -17.73
C GLY A 460 24.52 -27.92 -19.24
N ASN A 461 23.49 -27.26 -19.80
CA ASN A 461 23.23 -27.17 -21.24
C ASN A 461 22.78 -25.76 -21.68
N SER A 462 23.76 -24.88 -21.91
CA SER A 462 23.53 -23.50 -22.42
C SER A 462 22.75 -23.44 -23.75
N HIS A 463 22.92 -24.44 -24.62
CA HIS A 463 22.22 -24.54 -25.89
C HIS A 463 20.70 -24.74 -25.71
N VAL A 464 20.30 -25.72 -24.88
CA VAL A 464 18.89 -26.04 -24.60
C VAL A 464 18.20 -24.86 -23.90
N LEU A 465 18.89 -24.19 -22.97
CA LEU A 465 18.35 -23.00 -22.31
C LEU A 465 18.07 -21.85 -23.29
N THR A 466 18.92 -21.69 -24.32
CA THR A 466 18.77 -20.66 -25.35
C THR A 466 17.54 -20.92 -26.21
N GLU A 467 17.32 -22.18 -26.61
CA GLU A 467 16.14 -22.58 -27.39
C GLU A 467 14.85 -22.50 -26.57
N LEU A 468 14.86 -22.89 -25.29
CA LEU A 468 13.72 -22.72 -24.39
C LEU A 468 13.35 -21.24 -24.17
N LYS A 469 14.35 -20.34 -24.10
CA LYS A 469 14.11 -18.90 -24.01
C LYS A 469 13.50 -18.32 -25.29
N LYS A 470 13.94 -18.77 -26.47
CA LYS A 470 13.34 -18.40 -27.77
C LYS A 470 11.89 -18.88 -27.87
N TRP A 471 11.66 -20.16 -27.57
CA TRP A 471 10.32 -20.76 -27.55
C TRP A 471 9.36 -20.01 -26.64
N ARG A 472 9.77 -19.71 -25.40
CA ARG A 472 8.96 -18.94 -24.45
C ARG A 472 8.59 -17.56 -24.98
N LYS A 473 9.53 -16.88 -25.65
CA LYS A 473 9.31 -15.56 -26.23
C LYS A 473 8.29 -15.62 -27.39
N ASN A 474 8.32 -16.67 -28.19
CA ASN A 474 7.37 -16.85 -29.30
C ASN A 474 5.94 -17.09 -28.79
N ILE A 475 5.76 -17.95 -27.78
CA ILE A 475 4.44 -18.19 -27.16
C ILE A 475 3.91 -16.93 -26.46
N ALA A 476 4.79 -16.22 -25.74
CA ALA A 476 4.42 -15.00 -25.04
C ALA A 476 3.92 -13.92 -26.02
N SER A 477 4.60 -13.75 -27.16
CA SER A 477 4.17 -12.86 -28.23
C SER A 477 2.86 -13.29 -28.88
N ALA A 478 2.69 -14.59 -29.18
CA ALA A 478 1.46 -15.12 -29.78
C ALA A 478 0.22 -14.95 -28.89
N LYS A 479 0.41 -15.02 -27.56
CA LYS A 479 -0.66 -14.82 -26.56
C LYS A 479 -0.76 -13.39 -26.03
N ASN A 480 0.08 -12.47 -26.53
CA ASN A 480 0.16 -11.07 -26.08
C ASN A 480 0.30 -10.91 -24.55
N ILE A 481 1.14 -11.74 -23.92
CA ILE A 481 1.43 -11.73 -22.48
C ILE A 481 2.94 -11.62 -22.22
N PRO A 482 3.38 -11.07 -21.07
CA PRO A 482 4.80 -11.06 -20.71
C PRO A 482 5.42 -12.47 -20.58
N ALA A 483 6.67 -12.64 -21.03
CA ALA A 483 7.33 -13.95 -21.13
C ALA A 483 7.39 -14.74 -19.81
N TYR A 484 7.53 -14.05 -18.66
CA TYR A 484 7.57 -14.70 -17.36
C TYR A 484 6.24 -15.35 -16.94
N CYS A 485 5.10 -14.94 -17.54
CA CYS A 485 3.80 -15.55 -17.29
C CYS A 485 3.69 -16.96 -17.88
N VAL A 486 4.48 -17.28 -18.92
CA VAL A 486 4.55 -18.62 -19.51
C VAL A 486 5.38 -19.52 -18.58
N PHE A 487 6.66 -19.17 -18.35
CA PHE A 487 7.53 -19.81 -17.35
C PHE A 487 8.55 -18.79 -16.79
N HIS A 488 8.93 -18.93 -15.51
CA HIS A 488 10.02 -18.14 -14.93
C HIS A 488 11.39 -18.64 -15.41
N ASP A 489 12.40 -17.76 -15.38
CA ASP A 489 13.78 -18.10 -15.77
C ASP A 489 14.34 -19.25 -14.93
N SER A 490 14.01 -19.30 -13.63
CA SER A 490 14.40 -20.39 -12.73
C SER A 490 13.87 -21.76 -13.18
N THR A 491 12.65 -21.83 -13.69
CA THR A 491 12.07 -23.06 -14.22
C THR A 491 12.75 -23.48 -15.53
N LEU A 492 13.04 -22.55 -16.44
CA LEU A 492 13.77 -22.87 -17.68
C LEU A 492 15.19 -23.38 -17.42
N ILE A 493 15.86 -22.80 -16.42
CA ILE A 493 17.18 -23.26 -15.95
C ILE A 493 17.06 -24.67 -15.35
N GLY A 494 16.01 -24.92 -14.55
CA GLY A 494 15.71 -26.26 -14.03
C GLY A 494 15.53 -27.32 -15.12
N ILE A 495 14.78 -26.98 -16.18
CA ILE A 495 14.59 -27.87 -17.35
C ILE A 495 15.90 -28.11 -18.09
N ALA A 496 16.70 -27.06 -18.35
CA ALA A 496 17.97 -27.19 -19.05
C ALA A 496 19.01 -28.00 -18.27
N ASN A 497 18.92 -28.02 -16.94
CA ASN A 497 19.82 -28.77 -16.07
C ASN A 497 19.40 -30.22 -15.89
N GLN A 498 18.10 -30.51 -15.82
CA GLN A 498 17.59 -31.86 -15.56
C GLN A 498 17.33 -32.67 -16.84
N LEU A 499 17.23 -32.02 -18.02
CA LEU A 499 16.96 -32.64 -19.32
C LEU A 499 15.84 -33.72 -19.26
N PRO A 500 14.63 -33.36 -18.80
CA PRO A 500 13.55 -34.32 -18.65
C PRO A 500 13.16 -34.94 -19.99
N LYS A 501 12.99 -36.26 -20.02
CA LYS A 501 12.62 -37.05 -21.20
C LYS A 501 11.15 -37.47 -21.19
N THR A 502 10.51 -37.43 -20.02
CA THR A 502 9.09 -37.80 -19.84
C THR A 502 8.30 -36.65 -19.22
N ARG A 503 6.96 -36.73 -19.30
CA ARG A 503 6.06 -35.75 -18.67
C ARG A 503 6.10 -35.81 -17.14
N GLU A 504 6.38 -36.98 -16.59
CA GLU A 504 6.52 -37.23 -15.15
C GLU A 504 7.80 -36.56 -14.60
N GLU A 505 8.90 -36.64 -15.35
CA GLU A 505 10.15 -35.94 -15.00
C GLU A 505 10.01 -34.41 -15.08
N LEU A 506 9.16 -33.90 -15.98
CA LEU A 506 8.80 -32.48 -16.03
C LEU A 506 8.00 -32.03 -14.81
N GLU A 507 7.17 -32.89 -14.24
CA GLU A 507 6.37 -32.59 -13.05
C GLU A 507 7.25 -32.41 -11.79
N GLY A 508 8.39 -33.09 -11.74
CA GLY A 508 9.38 -32.95 -10.67
C GLY A 508 10.13 -31.60 -10.66
N ILE A 509 9.98 -30.76 -11.69
CA ILE A 509 10.67 -29.46 -11.78
C ILE A 509 9.85 -28.35 -11.14
N LYS A 510 10.46 -27.67 -10.16
CA LYS A 510 9.86 -26.54 -9.42
C LYS A 510 9.31 -25.46 -10.37
N GLY A 511 7.99 -25.25 -10.34
CA GLY A 511 7.27 -24.25 -11.15
C GLY A 511 6.53 -24.80 -12.38
N ILE A 512 6.48 -26.13 -12.56
CA ILE A 512 5.70 -26.81 -13.58
C ILE A 512 4.53 -27.56 -12.93
N GLY A 513 3.30 -27.16 -13.23
CA GLY A 513 2.09 -27.85 -12.75
C GLY A 513 1.39 -28.62 -13.87
N LYS A 514 0.54 -29.60 -13.51
CA LYS A 514 -0.18 -30.51 -14.44
C LYS A 514 -0.79 -29.82 -15.66
N ARG A 515 -1.50 -28.70 -15.46
CA ARG A 515 -2.13 -27.92 -16.55
C ARG A 515 -1.13 -27.32 -17.55
N LYS A 516 0.08 -26.95 -17.09
CA LYS A 516 1.16 -26.46 -17.97
C LYS A 516 1.85 -27.62 -18.70
N ILE A 517 1.90 -28.81 -18.11
CA ILE A 517 2.42 -30.02 -18.77
C ILE A 517 1.49 -30.45 -19.90
N GLU A 518 0.17 -30.40 -19.68
CA GLU A 518 -0.82 -30.67 -20.72
C GLU A 518 -0.72 -29.66 -21.88
N SER A 519 -0.54 -28.38 -21.55
CA SER A 519 -0.52 -27.30 -22.55
C SER A 519 0.81 -27.17 -23.31
N TYR A 520 1.95 -27.44 -22.65
CA TYR A 520 3.28 -27.10 -23.19
C TYR A 520 4.31 -28.23 -23.06
N GLY A 521 4.01 -29.31 -22.33
CA GLY A 521 4.97 -30.38 -22.04
C GLY A 521 5.46 -31.10 -23.30
N GLY A 522 4.60 -31.27 -24.32
CA GLY A 522 5.00 -31.87 -25.59
C GLY A 522 6.06 -31.05 -26.34
N GLU A 523 5.90 -29.72 -26.41
CA GLU A 523 6.84 -28.83 -27.09
C GLU A 523 8.16 -28.69 -26.33
N ILE A 524 8.10 -28.62 -25.00
CA ILE A 524 9.30 -28.56 -24.14
C ILE A 524 10.12 -29.85 -24.28
N LEU A 525 9.48 -31.02 -24.24
CA LEU A 525 10.16 -32.31 -24.42
C LEU A 525 10.79 -32.43 -25.82
N ARG A 526 10.20 -31.84 -26.87
CA ARG A 526 10.81 -31.80 -28.21
C ARG A 526 12.08 -30.96 -28.22
N ILE A 527 12.06 -29.78 -27.59
CA ILE A 527 13.23 -28.88 -27.50
C ILE A 527 14.36 -29.52 -26.69
N VAL A 528 14.02 -30.24 -25.62
CA VAL A 528 14.99 -30.93 -24.77
C VAL A 528 15.57 -32.18 -25.46
N ASN A 529 14.77 -32.91 -26.25
CA ASN A 529 15.20 -34.14 -26.93
C ASN A 529 15.80 -33.93 -28.33
N GLY A 530 15.78 -32.70 -28.87
CA GLY A 530 16.45 -32.36 -30.15
C GLY A 530 15.87 -33.04 -31.40
N LYS A 531 14.60 -33.45 -31.39
CA LYS A 531 13.94 -34.05 -32.57
C LYS A 531 13.10 -33.03 -33.32
N ASP A 532 13.64 -32.54 -34.44
CA ASP A 532 12.87 -31.87 -35.49
C ASP A 532 12.09 -32.92 -36.28
N GLU A 533 10.86 -33.23 -35.85
CA GLU A 533 9.84 -33.79 -36.75
C GLU A 533 8.59 -32.91 -36.71
N VAL A 534 8.33 -32.28 -37.85
CA VAL A 534 7.14 -31.48 -38.15
C VAL A 534 5.94 -32.41 -38.20
N PHE A 535 5.06 -32.34 -37.19
CA PHE A 535 3.69 -32.82 -37.31
C PHE A 535 2.76 -31.63 -37.40
N PHE A 536 2.19 -31.42 -38.59
CA PHE A 536 1.00 -30.60 -38.79
C PHE A 536 -0.12 -31.19 -37.91
N VAL A 537 -0.73 -30.35 -37.07
CA VAL A 537 -1.99 -30.70 -36.41
C VAL A 537 -3.07 -30.54 -37.46
N ASP A 538 -3.71 -31.65 -37.82
CA ASP A 538 -4.93 -31.68 -38.61
C ASP A 538 -6.06 -31.03 -37.80
N ASP A 539 -6.63 -29.98 -38.37
CA ASP A 539 -7.68 -29.14 -37.80
C ASP A 539 -9.05 -29.81 -38.02
N SER A 540 -9.21 -31.02 -37.48
CA SER A 540 -10.44 -31.79 -37.61
C SER A 540 -10.72 -32.71 -36.43
N GLN A 541 -10.94 -32.12 -35.25
CA GLN A 541 -11.94 -32.60 -34.28
C GLN A 541 -12.07 -31.64 -33.08
N VAL A 542 -12.82 -30.56 -33.31
CA VAL A 542 -13.61 -29.90 -32.25
C VAL A 542 -15.07 -30.11 -32.60
N ARG A 543 -15.69 -31.07 -31.93
CA ARG A 543 -17.13 -31.09 -31.64
C ARG A 543 -17.34 -31.57 -30.22
#